data_AF-A0A7S9GUT6-F1
#
_entry.id   AF-A0A7S9GUT6-F1
#
_cell.length_a   1.000
_cell.length_b   1.000
_cell.length_c   1.000
_cell.angle_alpha   90.00
_cell.angle_beta   90.00
_cell.angle_gamma   90.00
#
_symmetry.space_group_name_H-M   'P 1'
#
loop_
_entity.id
_entity.type
_entity.pdbx_description
1 polymer ?
#
loop_
_entity_poly.entity_id
_entity_poly.type
_entity_poly.pdbx_seq_one_letter_code
_entity_poly.pdbx_strand_id
1 'polypeptide(L)'
;MVGFAELSLNFYRGEDDQDHSHQVEDRNSLTPADALKQTNLELRRAACEILGWSRILTSLKAKTIDSDPDPQIGDLVEVKLPDLREKAKFLRVQCGTGREFAIGIPPHITKALDAQAWIVGLEPQDFIKPEIRA
;
A
#
# COMPACT_ATOMS: atom_id res chain seq x y z
N MET A 1 -0.26 -17.81 39.53
CA MET A 1 0.14 -16.69 38.65
C MET A 1 0.94 -17.31 37.53
N VAL A 2 0.28 -17.68 36.44
CA VAL A 2 0.89 -18.37 35.29
C VAL A 2 0.81 -17.42 34.12
N GLY A 3 1.98 -17.05 33.59
CA GLY A 3 2.15 -16.03 32.56
C GLY A 3 1.54 -16.47 31.23
N PHE A 4 0.89 -15.51 30.57
CA PHE A 4 0.43 -15.64 29.19
C PHE A 4 1.65 -15.67 28.27
N ALA A 5 1.77 -16.74 27.48
CA ALA A 5 2.74 -16.84 26.41
C ALA A 5 2.29 -15.97 25.22
N GLU A 6 3.15 -15.05 24.80
CA GLU A 6 3.01 -14.31 23.54
C GLU A 6 3.07 -15.27 22.35
N LEU A 7 2.01 -15.28 21.55
CA LEU A 7 2.01 -15.90 20.23
C LEU A 7 2.66 -14.91 19.24
N SER A 8 3.97 -15.04 19.03
CA SER A 8 4.66 -14.39 17.91
C SER A 8 4.19 -15.03 16.60
N LEU A 9 3.51 -14.24 15.76
CA LEU A 9 3.08 -14.67 14.43
C LEU A 9 4.32 -14.73 13.51
N ASN A 10 4.86 -15.94 13.30
CA ASN A 10 5.90 -16.19 12.30
C ASN A 10 5.32 -16.02 10.89
N PHE A 11 5.53 -14.85 10.28
CA PHE A 11 5.17 -14.60 8.89
C PHE A 11 6.37 -14.91 8.00
N TYR A 12 6.21 -15.90 7.11
CA TYR A 12 7.18 -16.43 6.15
C TYR A 12 8.33 -17.31 6.69
N ARG A 13 8.07 -18.62 6.77
CA ARG A 13 9.13 -19.66 6.79
C ARG A 13 9.07 -20.43 5.46
N GLY A 14 9.78 -19.92 4.46
CA GLY A 14 10.25 -20.70 3.32
C GLY A 14 11.69 -21.11 3.61
N GLU A 15 11.97 -22.40 3.59
CA GLU A 15 13.32 -22.93 3.79
C GLU A 15 14.18 -22.63 2.55
N ASP A 16 15.47 -22.33 2.79
CA ASP A 16 16.56 -22.14 1.81
C ASP A 16 16.76 -20.76 1.15
N ASP A 17 16.87 -19.68 1.94
CA ASP A 17 17.60 -18.47 1.51
C ASP A 17 18.62 -18.05 2.59
N GLN A 18 19.91 -18.34 2.32
CA GLN A 18 21.07 -17.90 3.10
C GLN A 18 21.43 -16.45 2.76
N ASP A 19 20.52 -15.49 2.99
CA ASP A 19 20.87 -14.06 3.03
C ASP A 19 20.51 -13.49 4.40
N HIS A 20 21.50 -13.51 5.28
CA HIS A 20 21.35 -13.16 6.69
C HIS A 20 21.22 -11.64 6.89
N SER A 21 20.21 -11.25 7.69
CA SER A 21 20.18 -10.09 8.60
C SER A 21 19.51 -8.77 8.19
N HIS A 22 18.36 -8.83 7.51
CA HIS A 22 17.35 -7.79 7.71
C HIS A 22 15.99 -8.46 7.92
N GLN A 23 15.80 -9.03 9.11
CA GLN A 23 14.47 -9.34 9.61
C GLN A 23 13.84 -8.02 10.05
N VAL A 24 12.62 -7.73 9.59
CA VAL A 24 11.85 -6.58 10.11
C VAL A 24 11.32 -6.98 11.48
N GLU A 25 12.19 -7.04 12.48
CA GLU A 25 11.83 -7.33 13.87
C GLU A 25 11.19 -6.10 14.53
N ASP A 26 11.66 -4.91 14.16
CA ASP A 26 11.12 -3.63 14.60
C ASP A 26 10.61 -2.81 13.41
N ARG A 27 9.28 -2.67 13.33
CA ARG A 27 8.60 -1.86 12.32
C ARG A 27 9.08 -0.41 12.29
N ASN A 28 9.50 0.15 13.42
CA ASN A 28 9.89 1.56 13.52
C ASN A 28 11.26 1.83 12.88
N SER A 29 12.13 0.82 12.83
CA SER A 29 13.45 0.92 12.20
C SER A 29 13.39 0.89 10.67
N LEU A 30 12.34 0.31 10.10
CA LEU A 30 12.19 0.17 8.65
C LEU A 30 11.82 1.52 8.00
N THR A 31 12.61 1.94 7.02
CA THR A 31 12.34 3.16 6.22
C THR A 31 11.88 2.81 4.80
N PRO A 32 11.15 3.71 4.11
CA PRO A 32 10.81 3.52 2.70
C PRO A 32 12.02 3.30 1.80
N ALA A 33 13.14 3.96 2.08
CA ALA A 33 14.36 3.82 1.31
C ALA A 33 14.96 2.40 1.46
N ASP A 34 14.92 1.84 2.67
CA ASP A 34 15.42 0.49 2.93
C ASP A 34 14.52 -0.57 2.30
N ALA A 35 13.20 -0.38 2.36
CA ALA A 35 12.24 -1.24 1.67
C ALA A 35 12.50 -1.27 0.15
N LEU A 36 12.65 -0.11 -0.49
CA LEU A 36 12.83 -0.02 -1.94
C LEU A 36 14.21 -0.51 -2.43
N LYS A 37 15.23 -0.56 -1.56
CA LYS A 37 16.56 -1.09 -1.89
C LYS A 37 16.64 -2.61 -1.89
N GLN A 38 15.65 -3.31 -1.32
CA GLN A 38 15.64 -4.77 -1.24
C GLN A 38 15.75 -5.38 -2.64
N THR A 39 16.75 -6.23 -2.87
CA THR A 39 16.98 -6.89 -4.17
C THR A 39 15.94 -7.97 -4.45
N ASN A 40 15.54 -8.72 -3.42
CA ASN A 40 14.48 -9.72 -3.51
C ASN A 40 13.12 -9.00 -3.64
N LEU A 41 12.42 -9.26 -4.75
CA LEU A 41 11.15 -8.63 -5.08
C LEU A 41 10.07 -8.91 -4.03
N GLU A 42 10.00 -10.13 -3.51
CA GLU A 42 8.98 -10.52 -2.54
C GLU A 42 9.22 -9.87 -1.18
N LEU A 43 10.49 -9.78 -0.74
CA LEU A 43 10.86 -9.06 0.48
C LEU A 43 10.59 -7.56 0.35
N ARG A 44 10.90 -6.96 -0.81
CA ARG A 44 10.58 -5.56 -1.10
C ARG A 44 9.08 -5.31 -1.02
N ARG A 45 8.28 -6.18 -1.64
CA ARG A 45 6.81 -6.09 -1.61
C ARG A 45 6.31 -6.18 -0.17
N ALA A 46 6.74 -7.19 0.59
CA ALA A 46 6.36 -7.35 1.98
C ALA A 46 6.74 -6.11 2.83
N ALA A 47 7.95 -5.58 2.66
CA ALA A 47 8.40 -4.37 3.34
C ALA A 47 7.53 -3.14 3.00
N CYS A 48 7.16 -2.96 1.72
CA CYS A 48 6.24 -1.91 1.29
C CYS A 48 4.84 -2.06 1.89
N GLU A 49 4.30 -3.28 1.98
CA GLU A 49 3.01 -3.55 2.62
C GLU A 49 3.05 -3.28 4.13
N ILE A 50 4.12 -3.68 4.82
CA ILE A 50 4.32 -3.44 6.27
C ILE A 50 4.40 -1.93 6.57
N LEU A 51 5.13 -1.17 5.75
CA LEU A 51 5.22 0.28 5.90
C LEU A 51 3.93 1.00 5.53
N GLY A 52 3.17 0.43 4.59
CA GLY A 52 2.00 1.03 3.99
C GLY A 52 2.37 1.93 2.80
N TRP A 53 1.66 1.71 1.69
CA TRP A 53 1.94 2.40 0.43
C TRP A 53 1.81 3.92 0.49
N SER A 54 0.94 4.48 1.35
CA SER A 54 0.84 5.95 1.50
C SER A 54 2.19 6.59 1.90
N ARG A 55 2.92 5.95 2.83
CA ARG A 55 4.25 6.39 3.27
C ARG A 55 5.30 6.21 2.16
N ILE A 56 5.26 5.09 1.44
CA ILE A 56 6.16 4.83 0.30
C ILE A 56 5.97 5.88 -0.80
N LEU A 57 4.71 6.16 -1.19
CA LEU A 57 4.37 7.11 -2.24
C LEU A 57 4.77 8.55 -1.89
N THR A 58 4.65 8.92 -0.61
CA THR A 58 5.14 10.20 -0.10
C THR A 58 6.65 10.31 -0.25
N SER A 59 7.40 9.27 0.14
CA SER A 59 8.86 9.24 -0.01
C SER A 59 9.32 9.31 -1.46
N LEU A 60 8.57 8.69 -2.38
CA LEU A 60 8.85 8.68 -3.80
C LEU A 60 8.36 9.94 -4.54
N LYS A 61 7.67 10.86 -3.84
CA LYS A 61 7.04 12.05 -4.42
C LYS A 61 6.14 11.67 -5.62
N ALA A 62 5.25 10.70 -5.38
CA ALA A 62 4.30 10.25 -6.39
C ALA A 62 3.52 11.44 -6.98
N LYS A 63 3.29 11.40 -8.29
CA LYS A 63 2.61 12.47 -9.01
C LYS A 63 1.10 12.21 -9.01
N THR A 64 0.31 13.16 -8.53
CA THR A 64 -1.15 13.12 -8.67
C THR A 64 -1.55 13.28 -10.13
N ILE A 65 -2.41 12.38 -10.61
CA ILE A 65 -2.95 12.39 -11.97
C ILE A 65 -4.45 12.71 -12.00
N ASP A 66 -5.18 12.42 -10.93
CA ASP A 66 -6.57 12.81 -10.71
C ASP A 66 -6.82 12.93 -9.21
N SER A 67 -7.71 13.84 -8.78
CA SER A 67 -7.98 14.12 -7.38
C SER A 67 -9.44 14.51 -7.21
N ASP A 68 -10.08 13.94 -6.19
CA ASP A 68 -11.45 14.26 -5.81
C ASP A 68 -11.45 15.22 -4.60
N PRO A 69 -12.37 16.20 -4.53
CA PRO A 69 -12.51 17.06 -3.35
C PRO A 69 -12.85 16.29 -2.07
N ASP A 70 -13.42 15.08 -2.18
CA ASP A 70 -13.68 14.20 -1.06
C ASP A 70 -12.46 13.31 -0.77
N PRO A 71 -11.79 13.45 0.39
CA PRO A 71 -10.60 12.67 0.71
C PRO A 71 -10.87 11.16 0.86
N GLN A 72 -12.15 10.77 1.00
CA GLN A 72 -12.55 9.36 1.06
C GLN A 72 -12.68 8.73 -0.32
N ILE A 73 -12.87 9.54 -1.38
CA ILE A 73 -12.69 9.12 -2.77
C ILE A 73 -11.19 9.15 -3.11
N GLY A 74 -10.51 10.23 -2.72
CA GLY A 74 -9.05 10.33 -2.66
C GLY A 74 -8.37 10.78 -3.96
N ASP A 75 -7.06 10.54 -4.01
CA ASP A 75 -6.17 10.94 -5.10
C ASP A 75 -5.69 9.72 -5.89
N LEU A 76 -5.84 9.74 -7.20
CA LEU A 76 -5.13 8.83 -8.08
C LEU A 76 -3.72 9.36 -8.35
N VAL A 77 -2.72 8.60 -7.98
CA VAL A 77 -1.30 8.96 -8.13
C VAL A 77 -0.55 7.95 -8.99
N GLU A 78 0.52 8.40 -9.65
CA GLU A 78 1.44 7.57 -10.40
C GLU A 78 2.87 7.69 -9.86
N VAL A 79 3.63 6.60 -9.92
CA VAL A 79 5.02 6.57 -9.49
C VAL A 79 5.83 5.59 -10.35
N LYS A 80 7.11 5.94 -10.60
CA LYS A 80 8.06 5.03 -11.24
C LYS A 80 8.70 4.15 -10.16
N LEU A 81 8.40 2.86 -10.18
CA LEU A 81 9.07 1.86 -9.35
C LEU A 81 10.29 1.29 -10.08
N PRO A 82 11.35 0.87 -9.36
CA PRO A 82 12.60 0.42 -9.98
C PRO A 82 12.42 -0.78 -10.93
N ASP A 83 11.55 -1.72 -10.59
CA ASP A 83 11.41 -3.00 -11.33
C ASP A 83 10.28 -3.03 -12.35
N LEU A 84 9.49 -1.95 -12.43
CA LEU A 84 8.40 -1.87 -13.38
C LEU A 84 8.84 -1.07 -14.60
N ARG A 85 8.58 -1.59 -15.80
CA ARG A 85 8.81 -0.87 -17.06
C ARG A 85 7.96 0.40 -17.14
N GLU A 86 6.69 0.28 -16.78
CA GLU A 86 5.72 1.37 -16.78
C GLU A 86 5.52 1.96 -15.38
N LYS A 87 4.87 3.11 -15.30
CA LYS A 87 4.53 3.72 -14.00
C LYS A 87 3.42 2.91 -13.35
N ALA A 88 3.56 2.66 -12.05
CA ALA A 88 2.49 2.08 -11.26
C ALA A 88 1.50 3.19 -10.85
N LYS A 89 0.22 2.84 -10.80
CA LYS A 89 -0.85 3.72 -10.30
C LYS A 89 -1.34 3.23 -8.96
N PHE A 90 -1.67 4.18 -8.09
CA PHE A 90 -2.24 3.92 -6.78
C PHE A 90 -3.37 4.91 -6.49
N LEU A 91 -4.42 4.44 -5.84
CA LEU A 91 -5.43 5.31 -5.24
C LEU A 91 -5.05 5.54 -3.78
N ARG A 92 -4.76 6.78 -3.40
CA ARG A 92 -4.49 7.21 -2.02
C ARG A 92 -5.74 7.81 -1.43
N VAL A 93 -6.21 7.26 -0.30
CA VAL A 93 -7.50 7.57 0.31
C VAL A 93 -7.41 7.71 1.81
N GLN A 94 -8.30 8.51 2.39
CA GLN A 94 -8.54 8.56 3.82
C GLN A 94 -9.78 7.70 4.18
N CYS A 95 -9.63 6.73 5.09
CA CYS A 95 -10.78 5.97 5.59
C CYS A 95 -11.64 6.78 6.58
N GLY A 96 -12.83 6.29 6.91
CA GLY A 96 -13.71 6.92 7.89
C GLY A 96 -13.15 7.05 9.32
N THR A 97 -12.05 6.37 9.64
CA THR A 97 -11.31 6.53 10.91
C THR A 97 -10.19 7.58 10.84
N GLY A 98 -10.05 8.30 9.72
CA GLY A 98 -9.03 9.33 9.50
C GLY A 98 -7.66 8.80 9.05
N ARG A 99 -7.44 7.48 9.01
CA ARG A 99 -6.18 6.89 8.52
C ARG A 99 -6.07 6.99 7.01
N GLU A 100 -4.88 7.30 6.52
CA GLU A 100 -4.54 7.29 5.09
C GLU A 100 -3.88 5.99 4.67
N PHE A 101 -4.29 5.46 3.52
CA PHE A 101 -3.68 4.29 2.90
C PHE A 101 -3.71 4.43 1.38
N ALA A 102 -3.04 3.53 0.68
CA ALA A 102 -3.07 3.51 -0.78
C ALA A 102 -3.21 2.08 -1.31
N ILE A 103 -3.97 1.93 -2.40
CA ILE A 103 -4.22 0.65 -3.07
C ILE A 103 -3.69 0.75 -4.50
N GLY A 104 -3.00 -0.29 -4.99
CA GLY A 104 -2.54 -0.36 -6.39
C GLY A 104 -3.71 -0.50 -7.36
N ILE A 105 -3.68 0.26 -8.46
CA ILE A 105 -4.77 0.35 -9.44
C ILE A 105 -4.27 -0.03 -10.84
N PRO A 106 -5.10 -0.71 -11.66
CA PRO A 106 -4.77 -0.99 -13.04
C PRO A 106 -4.33 0.24 -13.86
N PRO A 107 -3.38 0.08 -14.80
CA PRO A 107 -2.81 1.21 -15.55
C PRO A 107 -3.81 1.92 -16.48
N HIS A 108 -4.89 1.25 -16.89
CA HIS A 108 -5.90 1.83 -17.77
C HIS A 108 -6.88 2.78 -17.05
N ILE A 109 -6.98 2.71 -15.71
CA ILE A 109 -7.85 3.59 -14.93
C ILE A 109 -7.21 4.96 -14.77
N THR A 110 -7.99 6.02 -15.02
CA THR A 110 -7.49 7.41 -15.06
C THR A 110 -8.21 8.36 -14.11
N LYS A 111 -9.26 7.90 -13.42
CA LYS A 111 -10.00 8.69 -12.43
C LYS A 111 -10.01 8.04 -11.06
N ALA A 112 -9.99 8.83 -10.00
CA ALA A 112 -10.06 8.37 -8.62
C ALA A 112 -11.39 7.65 -8.32
N LEU A 113 -12.51 8.18 -8.83
CA LEU A 113 -13.83 7.57 -8.67
C LEU A 113 -13.92 6.19 -9.35
N ASP A 114 -13.39 6.06 -10.58
CA ASP A 114 -13.37 4.78 -11.29
C ASP A 114 -12.49 3.75 -10.56
N ALA A 115 -11.41 4.21 -9.91
CA ALA A 115 -10.59 3.35 -9.07
C ALA A 115 -11.34 2.83 -7.83
N GLN A 116 -12.17 3.65 -7.19
CA GLN A 116 -13.05 3.21 -6.11
C GLN A 116 -14.03 2.12 -6.57
N ALA A 117 -14.68 2.32 -7.72
CA ALA A 117 -15.57 1.34 -8.31
C ALA A 117 -14.86 0.01 -8.59
N TRP A 118 -13.66 0.08 -9.19
CA TRP A 118 -12.86 -1.10 -9.49
C TRP A 118 -12.46 -1.89 -8.23
N ILE A 119 -12.09 -1.22 -7.13
CA ILE A 119 -11.70 -1.87 -5.87
C ILE A 119 -12.82 -2.76 -5.33
N VAL A 120 -14.08 -2.34 -5.49
CA VAL A 120 -15.26 -3.11 -5.03
C VAL A 120 -15.88 -3.97 -6.13
N GLY A 121 -15.26 -4.06 -7.30
CA GLY A 121 -15.72 -4.88 -8.42
C GLY A 121 -16.99 -4.36 -9.09
N LEU A 122 -17.23 -3.05 -9.07
CA LEU A 122 -18.36 -2.38 -9.71
C LEU A 122 -17.92 -1.59 -10.95
N GLU A 123 -18.86 -1.38 -11.86
CA GLU A 123 -18.70 -0.39 -12.93
C GLU A 123 -18.84 1.04 -12.36
N PRO A 124 -18.15 2.05 -12.92
CA PRO A 124 -18.20 3.42 -12.40
C PRO A 124 -19.60 4.01 -12.26
N GLN A 125 -20.52 3.65 -13.16
CA GLN A 125 -21.91 4.13 -13.14
C GLN A 125 -22.75 3.54 -11.99
N ASP A 126 -22.36 2.36 -11.49
CA ASP A 126 -23.06 1.63 -10.43
C ASP A 126 -22.44 1.91 -9.04
N PHE A 127 -21.31 2.63 -9.01
CA PHE A 127 -20.62 2.94 -7.78
C PHE A 127 -21.35 4.03 -7.00
N ILE A 128 -21.78 3.68 -5.78
CA ILE A 128 -22.32 4.60 -4.80
C ILE A 128 -21.34 4.64 -3.64
N LYS A 129 -20.86 5.84 -3.31
CA LYS A 129 -19.98 6.05 -2.17
C LYS A 129 -20.65 5.54 -0.88
N PRO A 130 -20.02 4.64 -0.11
CA PRO A 130 -20.55 4.21 1.18
C PRO A 130 -20.63 5.36 2.18
N GLU A 131 -21.70 5.37 2.99
CA GLU A 131 -21.81 6.28 4.13
C GLU A 131 -21.05 5.75 5.35
N ILE A 132 -20.49 6.66 6.15
CA ILE A 132 -19.88 6.31 7.43
C ILE A 132 -21.00 6.22 8.46
N ARG A 133 -21.14 5.04 9.08
CA ARG A 133 -22.05 4.82 10.21
C ARG A 133 -21.23 4.76 11.50
N ALA A 134 -21.63 5.55 12.49
CA ALA A 134 -21.01 5.63 13.81
C ALA A 134 -21.59 4.59 14.78
#